data_AF-A0A6S6PUD5-F1
#
_entry.id   AF-A0A6S6PUD5-F1
#
_cell.length_a   1.000
_cell.length_b   1.000
_cell.length_c   1.000
_cell.angle_alpha   90.00
_cell.angle_beta   90.00
_cell.angle_gamma   90.00
#
_symmetry.space_group_name_H-M   'P 1'
#
loop_
_entity.id
_entity.type
_entity.pdbx_description
1 polymer ?
#
loop_
_entity_poly.entity_id
_entity_poly.type
_entity_poly.pdbx_seq_one_letter_code
_entity_poly.pdbx_strand_id
1 'polypeptide(L)'
;MTQRRLGKKPARLDPRTYRLSAPLSFRLPTPPPAVNWASNADWPMWCNDRLGCCTQVSVASAIRTWTGSALTPIVLSDDEVVTNYSAESGYVENDPSTDQGAVEVEVLSRWCREGYERPGQTRDYLTAFGYINPKDTQSVHRAIAMLGGLYIGLTLPQYACVGNNDWVIDPTADNSIAGGHAVWLHGYDSDWLYLNTWGGPRRMSYDFFTTRCDEAYGLISRQNWTNLNGMSPEDEALDDLVEELQSTAG
;
A
#
# COMPACT_ATOMS: atom_id res chain seq x y z
N MET A 1 -19.42 -19.14 4.97
CA MET A 1 -18.86 -17.80 4.70
C MET A 1 -17.49 -18.01 4.09
N THR A 2 -17.23 -17.43 2.92
CA THR A 2 -15.94 -17.58 2.24
C THR A 2 -14.87 -16.89 3.10
N GLN A 3 -13.89 -17.66 3.57
CA GLN A 3 -12.80 -17.14 4.39
C GLN A 3 -11.90 -16.28 3.51
N ARG A 4 -11.65 -15.05 3.95
CA ARG A 4 -10.79 -14.11 3.23
C ARG A 4 -9.32 -14.50 3.35
N ARG A 5 -8.55 -14.29 2.28
CA ARG A 5 -7.13 -14.66 2.28
C ARG A 5 -6.26 -13.51 2.73
N LEU A 6 -5.26 -13.91 3.51
CA LEU A 6 -4.23 -13.11 4.15
C LEU A 6 -2.87 -13.64 3.66
N GLY A 7 -1.81 -12.88 3.81
CA GLY A 7 -0.47 -13.34 3.41
C GLY A 7 0.65 -12.35 3.59
N LYS A 8 0.44 -11.27 4.33
CA LYS A 8 1.55 -10.47 4.81
C LYS A 8 2.23 -11.24 5.95
N LYS A 9 3.54 -11.43 5.84
CA LYS A 9 4.38 -12.01 6.90
C LYS A 9 4.66 -10.98 8.01
N PRO A 10 5.21 -11.41 9.17
CA PRO A 10 5.59 -10.47 10.22
C PRO A 10 6.48 -9.34 9.70
N ALA A 11 6.20 -8.12 10.16
CA ALA A 11 6.95 -6.93 9.75
C ALA A 11 8.45 -7.10 10.01
N ARG A 12 9.26 -6.63 9.05
CA ARG A 12 10.72 -6.66 9.18
C ARG A 12 11.29 -5.29 8.86
N LEU A 13 11.78 -4.61 9.90
CA LEU A 13 12.48 -3.35 9.74
C LEU A 13 13.91 -3.61 9.24
N ASP A 14 14.19 -3.26 7.98
CA ASP A 14 15.56 -3.20 7.48
C ASP A 14 16.13 -1.81 7.81
N PRO A 15 17.25 -1.71 8.57
CA PRO A 15 17.83 -0.43 8.96
C PRO A 15 18.30 0.42 7.79
N ARG A 16 18.45 -0.16 6.59
CA ARG A 16 18.79 0.56 5.35
C ARG A 16 17.58 1.19 4.68
N THR A 17 16.37 0.89 5.17
CA THR A 17 15.15 1.51 4.65
C THR A 17 15.16 2.98 5.06
N TYR A 18 15.01 3.86 4.07
CA TYR A 18 14.75 5.27 4.30
C TYR A 18 13.54 5.43 5.24
N ARG A 19 13.45 6.53 5.99
CA ARG A 19 12.34 6.75 6.93
C ARG A 19 11.73 8.08 6.61
N LEU A 20 10.44 8.25 6.39
CA LEU A 20 9.88 9.59 6.42
C LEU A 20 9.78 10.03 7.90
N SER A 21 10.67 10.90 8.35
CA SER A 21 10.60 11.53 9.68
C SER A 21 11.09 12.97 9.54
N ALA A 22 10.34 13.96 10.05
CA ALA A 22 10.50 15.37 9.69
C ALA A 22 11.96 15.89 9.52
N PRO A 23 12.42 16.18 8.28
CA PRO A 23 13.58 17.02 8.05
C PRO A 23 13.09 18.44 7.72
N LEU A 24 13.45 19.42 8.57
CA LEU A 24 13.17 20.86 8.38
C LEU A 24 11.69 21.22 8.15
N SER A 25 10.88 21.07 9.22
CA SER A 25 9.46 21.48 9.33
C SER A 25 9.11 22.90 8.89
N PHE A 26 10.08 23.74 8.52
CA PHE A 26 9.86 25.14 8.15
C PHE A 26 9.47 25.33 6.66
N ARG A 27 9.48 24.29 5.82
CA ARG A 27 9.23 24.46 4.36
C ARG A 27 8.29 23.44 3.70
N LEU A 28 7.87 22.38 4.37
CA LEU A 28 7.02 21.37 3.72
C LEU A 28 5.57 21.87 3.61
N PRO A 29 4.90 21.68 2.46
CA PRO A 29 3.47 21.97 2.31
C PRO A 29 2.66 21.25 3.38
N THR A 30 1.72 21.96 4.00
CA THR A 30 0.76 21.34 4.92
C THR A 30 -0.16 20.44 4.09
N PRO A 31 -0.31 19.15 4.45
CA PRO A 31 -1.24 18.28 3.72
C PRO A 31 -2.67 18.84 3.83
N PRO A 32 -3.49 18.72 2.77
CA PRO A 32 -4.89 19.13 2.80
C PRO A 32 -5.67 18.39 3.90
N PRO A 33 -6.81 18.93 4.37
CA PRO A 33 -7.60 18.29 5.43
C PRO A 33 -8.24 16.96 5.02
N ALA A 34 -8.40 16.70 3.72
CA ALA A 34 -8.93 15.45 3.18
C ALA A 34 -8.49 15.27 1.72
N VAL A 35 -8.23 14.03 1.31
CA VAL A 35 -7.90 13.62 -0.06
C VAL A 35 -8.46 12.23 -0.33
N ASN A 36 -8.91 11.95 -1.56
CA ASN A 36 -9.20 10.59 -2.01
C ASN A 36 -8.89 10.44 -3.50
N TRP A 37 -7.73 9.83 -3.79
CA TRP A 37 -7.20 9.65 -5.14
C TRP A 37 -7.97 8.62 -5.97
N ALA A 38 -8.79 7.78 -5.35
CA ALA A 38 -9.44 6.66 -6.02
C ALA A 38 -10.93 6.53 -5.65
N SER A 39 -11.60 7.66 -5.41
CA SER A 39 -13.01 7.72 -4.97
C SER A 39 -14.01 7.00 -5.89
N ASN A 40 -13.70 6.90 -7.19
CA ASN A 40 -14.54 6.27 -8.21
C ASN A 40 -13.86 5.07 -8.89
N ALA A 41 -12.81 4.51 -8.29
CA ALA A 41 -12.11 3.38 -8.85
C ALA A 41 -12.83 2.06 -8.56
N ASP A 42 -12.99 1.21 -9.58
CA ASP A 42 -13.36 -0.19 -9.40
C ASP A 42 -12.16 -1.01 -8.92
N TRP A 43 -12.38 -2.00 -8.06
CA TRP A 43 -11.30 -2.80 -7.49
C TRP A 43 -11.45 -4.26 -7.86
N PRO A 44 -10.59 -4.82 -8.73
CA PRO A 44 -10.57 -6.26 -8.98
C PRO A 44 -10.24 -7.04 -7.70
N MET A 45 -10.70 -8.29 -7.64
CA MET A 45 -10.35 -9.19 -6.54
C MET A 45 -8.87 -9.59 -6.57
N TRP A 46 -8.27 -9.66 -7.77
CA TRP A 46 -6.88 -10.06 -7.99
C TRP A 46 -6.50 -11.34 -7.25
N CYS A 47 -7.41 -12.31 -7.28
CA CYS A 47 -7.28 -13.62 -6.64
C CYS A 47 -7.09 -13.63 -5.12
N ASN A 48 -7.19 -12.51 -4.41
CA ASN A 48 -6.97 -12.46 -2.95
C ASN A 48 -8.19 -12.96 -2.13
N ASP A 49 -9.17 -13.57 -2.80
CA ASP A 49 -10.16 -14.47 -2.20
C ASP A 49 -9.68 -15.94 -2.17
N ARG A 50 -8.71 -16.31 -3.01
CA ARG A 50 -8.18 -17.67 -3.14
C ARG A 50 -6.70 -17.84 -2.78
N LEU A 51 -5.88 -16.79 -2.93
CA LEU A 51 -4.44 -16.78 -2.65
C LEU A 51 -4.05 -15.77 -1.56
N GLY A 52 -2.95 -16.04 -0.87
CA GLY A 52 -2.30 -15.14 0.10
C GLY A 52 -1.58 -13.93 -0.53
N CYS A 53 -1.94 -13.52 -1.74
CA CYS A 53 -1.25 -12.51 -2.55
C CYS A 53 -1.51 -11.04 -2.15
N CYS A 54 -1.96 -10.75 -0.92
CA CYS A 54 -2.37 -9.41 -0.51
C CYS A 54 -1.28 -8.33 -0.72
N THR A 55 0.00 -8.70 -0.58
CA THR A 55 1.15 -7.83 -0.86
C THR A 55 1.19 -7.34 -2.31
N GLN A 56 0.98 -8.24 -3.27
CA GLN A 56 0.89 -7.86 -4.70
C GLN A 56 -0.43 -7.22 -5.08
N VAL A 57 -1.52 -7.57 -4.41
CA VAL A 57 -2.79 -6.82 -4.55
C VAL A 57 -2.60 -5.37 -4.13
N SER A 58 -1.86 -5.10 -3.06
CA SER A 58 -1.55 -3.74 -2.62
C SER A 58 -0.63 -3.00 -3.62
N VAL A 59 0.35 -3.68 -4.22
CA VAL A 59 1.15 -3.12 -5.34
C VAL A 59 0.28 -2.75 -6.54
N ALA A 60 -0.61 -3.65 -6.99
CA ALA A 60 -1.53 -3.38 -8.09
C ALA A 60 -2.50 -2.23 -7.76
N SER A 61 -2.90 -2.11 -6.49
CA SER A 61 -3.74 -1.02 -5.99
C SER A 61 -3.03 0.33 -6.05
N ALA A 62 -1.73 0.37 -5.70
CA ALA A 62 -0.91 1.57 -5.83
C ALA A 62 -0.79 2.01 -7.28
N ILE A 63 -0.43 1.10 -8.20
CA ILE A 63 -0.32 1.39 -9.64
C ILE A 63 -1.64 1.93 -10.19
N ARG A 64 -2.77 1.28 -9.86
CA ARG A 64 -4.09 1.73 -10.29
C ARG A 64 -4.45 3.12 -9.77
N THR A 65 -4.19 3.37 -8.48
CA THR A 65 -4.46 4.67 -7.84
C THR A 65 -3.66 5.78 -8.52
N TRP A 66 -2.36 5.56 -8.68
CA TRP A 66 -1.45 6.53 -9.25
C TRP A 66 -1.79 6.85 -10.70
N THR A 67 -1.87 5.80 -11.53
CA THR A 67 -2.15 5.98 -12.96
C THR A 67 -3.55 6.53 -13.20
N GLY A 68 -4.54 6.18 -12.36
CA GLY A 68 -5.89 6.72 -12.48
C GLY A 68 -6.00 8.22 -12.16
N SER A 69 -5.06 8.76 -11.36
CA SER A 69 -5.05 10.18 -10.99
C SER A 69 -4.10 11.01 -11.85
N ALA A 70 -2.95 10.46 -12.23
CA ALA A 70 -1.88 11.20 -12.89
C ALA A 70 -1.75 10.92 -14.41
N LEU A 71 -2.27 9.77 -14.87
CA LEU A 71 -2.03 9.24 -16.21
C LEU A 71 -3.31 8.61 -16.80
N THR A 72 -3.14 7.78 -17.83
CA THR A 72 -4.20 6.84 -18.26
C THR A 72 -4.29 5.71 -17.23
N PRO A 73 -5.49 5.39 -16.70
CA PRO A 73 -5.65 4.34 -15.70
C PRO A 73 -5.15 2.97 -16.19
N ILE A 74 -4.36 2.31 -15.36
CA ILE A 74 -3.86 0.95 -15.61
C ILE A 74 -4.42 -0.01 -14.57
N VAL A 75 -4.82 -1.18 -15.06
CA VAL A 75 -5.41 -2.24 -14.26
C VAL A 75 -4.70 -3.53 -14.63
N LEU A 76 -3.98 -4.10 -13.68
CA LEU A 76 -3.37 -5.41 -13.86
C LEU A 76 -4.46 -6.48 -13.97
N SER A 77 -4.22 -7.50 -14.79
CA SER A 77 -4.99 -8.73 -14.81
C SER A 77 -4.68 -9.62 -13.59
N ASP A 78 -5.54 -10.60 -13.34
CA ASP A 78 -5.28 -11.63 -12.32
C ASP A 78 -3.95 -12.36 -12.59
N ASP A 79 -3.67 -12.71 -13.84
CA ASP A 79 -2.46 -13.45 -14.23
C ASP A 79 -1.17 -12.63 -13.99
N GLU A 80 -1.20 -11.31 -14.24
CA GLU A 80 -0.08 -10.43 -13.94
C GLU A 80 0.16 -10.32 -12.42
N VAL A 81 -0.90 -10.20 -11.62
CA VAL A 81 -0.77 -10.17 -10.16
C VAL A 81 -0.23 -11.50 -9.63
N VAL A 82 -0.72 -12.64 -10.15
CA VAL A 82 -0.23 -13.97 -9.75
C VAL A 82 1.24 -14.16 -10.17
N THR A 83 1.62 -13.71 -11.38
CA THR A 83 3.01 -13.76 -11.85
C THR A 83 3.92 -12.95 -10.94
N ASN A 84 3.52 -11.73 -10.58
CA ASN A 84 4.27 -10.89 -9.65
C ASN A 84 4.34 -11.51 -8.25
N TYR A 85 3.26 -12.16 -7.79
CA TYR A 85 3.22 -12.85 -6.51
C TYR A 85 4.18 -14.05 -6.48
N SER A 86 4.20 -14.87 -7.53
CA SER A 86 5.20 -15.93 -7.71
C SER A 86 6.62 -15.37 -7.67
N ALA A 87 6.87 -14.25 -8.36
CA ALA A 87 8.18 -13.64 -8.44
C ALA A 87 8.69 -13.11 -7.09
N GLU A 88 7.83 -12.62 -6.20
CA GLU A 88 8.23 -12.09 -4.89
C GLU A 88 8.28 -13.14 -3.76
N SER A 89 7.39 -14.13 -3.80
CA SER A 89 7.13 -15.02 -2.66
C SER A 89 7.68 -16.44 -2.87
N GLY A 90 7.98 -16.79 -4.12
CA GLY A 90 8.26 -18.17 -4.53
C GLY A 90 7.02 -19.03 -4.68
N TYR A 91 5.81 -18.45 -4.67
CA TYR A 91 4.57 -19.16 -4.95
C TYR A 91 4.65 -19.89 -6.30
N VAL A 92 4.25 -21.15 -6.30
CA VAL A 92 4.12 -22.00 -7.48
C VAL A 92 2.65 -22.28 -7.71
N GLU A 93 2.15 -21.91 -8.89
CA GLU A 93 0.75 -22.11 -9.24
C GLU A 93 0.35 -23.59 -9.13
N ASN A 94 -0.83 -23.84 -8.56
CA ASN A 94 -1.36 -25.17 -8.25
C ASN A 94 -0.62 -25.96 -7.15
N ASP A 95 0.39 -25.39 -6.49
CA ASP A 95 0.97 -25.95 -5.26
C ASP A 95 0.60 -25.10 -4.04
N PRO A 96 -0.49 -25.43 -3.32
CA PRO A 96 -0.94 -24.65 -2.18
C PRO A 96 0.06 -24.64 -1.01
N SER A 97 1.03 -25.58 -0.98
CA SER A 97 2.07 -25.58 0.06
C SER A 97 3.04 -24.41 -0.08
N THR A 98 3.12 -23.80 -1.28
CA THR A 98 3.97 -22.65 -1.57
C THR A 98 3.28 -21.30 -1.34
N ASP A 99 1.95 -21.28 -1.12
CA ASP A 99 1.19 -20.06 -0.83
C ASP A 99 1.42 -19.60 0.62
N GLN A 100 2.59 -19.00 0.85
CA GLN A 100 3.08 -18.62 2.18
C GLN A 100 3.09 -17.11 2.40
N GLY A 101 2.72 -16.32 1.38
CA GLY A 101 2.78 -14.87 1.47
C GLY A 101 4.20 -14.29 1.42
N ALA A 102 4.31 -12.98 1.63
CA ALA A 102 5.56 -12.24 1.46
C ALA A 102 5.84 -11.25 2.60
N VAL A 103 7.11 -10.85 2.73
CA VAL A 103 7.57 -9.80 3.65
C VAL A 103 7.60 -8.48 2.89
N GLU A 104 6.86 -7.48 3.35
CA GLU A 104 6.63 -6.21 2.61
C GLU A 104 7.91 -5.49 2.20
N VAL A 105 8.90 -5.37 3.09
CA VAL A 105 10.17 -4.74 2.74
C VAL A 105 10.91 -5.47 1.61
N GLU A 106 10.76 -6.79 1.48
CA GLU A 106 11.34 -7.57 0.38
C GLU A 106 10.56 -7.35 -0.92
N VAL A 107 9.24 -7.24 -0.84
CA VAL A 107 8.37 -6.89 -1.97
C VAL A 107 8.77 -5.55 -2.58
N LEU A 108 8.92 -4.51 -1.74
CA LEU A 108 9.30 -3.18 -2.18
C LEU A 108 10.75 -3.15 -2.70
N SER A 109 11.68 -3.85 -2.02
CA SER A 109 13.07 -3.97 -2.46
C SER A 109 13.20 -4.68 -3.80
N ARG A 110 12.36 -5.69 -4.07
CA ARG A 110 12.29 -6.36 -5.37
C ARG A 110 11.74 -5.41 -6.43
N TRP A 111 10.66 -4.68 -6.12
CA TRP A 111 10.07 -3.71 -7.04
C TRP A 111 11.10 -2.67 -7.51
N CYS A 112 11.94 -2.17 -6.59
CA CYS A 112 13.01 -1.24 -6.94
C CYS A 112 14.10 -1.87 -7.82
N ARG A 113 14.54 -3.09 -7.51
CA ARG A 113 15.74 -3.69 -8.13
C ARG A 113 15.46 -4.45 -9.44
N GLU A 114 14.32 -5.11 -9.49
CA GLU A 114 14.00 -6.07 -10.54
C GLU A 114 12.68 -5.75 -11.25
N GLY A 115 11.82 -4.96 -10.61
CA GLY A 115 10.52 -4.58 -11.14
C GLY A 115 9.47 -5.70 -11.18
N TYR A 116 8.28 -5.36 -11.66
CA TYR A 116 7.11 -6.24 -11.79
C TYR A 116 6.46 -6.13 -13.17
N GLU A 117 5.69 -7.15 -13.57
CA GLU A 117 4.88 -7.13 -14.78
C GLU A 117 3.75 -6.09 -14.66
N ARG A 118 3.51 -5.35 -15.74
CA ARG A 118 2.45 -4.34 -15.86
C ARG A 118 2.03 -4.17 -17.32
N PRO A 119 0.74 -3.95 -17.63
CA PRO A 119 0.30 -3.69 -18.99
C PRO A 119 1.03 -2.51 -19.64
N GLY A 120 1.39 -2.67 -20.91
CA GLY A 120 1.92 -1.59 -21.76
C GLY A 120 3.41 -1.27 -21.58
N GLN A 121 4.15 -2.01 -20.75
CA GLN A 121 5.61 -1.88 -20.62
C GLN A 121 6.27 -3.21 -20.26
N THR A 122 7.59 -3.31 -20.43
CA THR A 122 8.32 -4.55 -20.11
C THR A 122 8.36 -4.84 -18.60
N ARG A 123 8.64 -3.82 -17.77
CA ARG A 123 8.75 -3.93 -16.30
C ARG A 123 8.38 -2.60 -15.66
N ASP A 124 7.65 -2.66 -14.55
CA ASP A 124 7.37 -1.55 -13.64
C ASP A 124 8.35 -1.52 -12.47
N TYR A 125 8.95 -0.35 -12.22
CA TYR A 125 9.95 -0.13 -11.19
C TYR A 125 9.50 0.94 -10.21
N LEU A 126 9.64 0.63 -8.92
CA LEU A 126 9.51 1.59 -7.86
C LEU A 126 10.80 2.41 -7.75
N THR A 127 10.69 3.74 -7.69
CA THR A 127 11.86 4.64 -7.62
C THR A 127 12.52 4.56 -6.24
N ALA A 128 11.72 4.68 -5.19
CA ALA A 128 12.18 4.59 -3.81
C ALA A 128 11.01 4.28 -2.87
N PHE A 129 11.31 3.86 -1.65
CA PHE A 129 10.35 3.77 -0.57
C PHE A 129 11.01 4.11 0.76
N GLY A 130 10.20 4.52 1.74
CA GLY A 130 10.67 4.71 3.10
C GLY A 130 9.58 4.44 4.13
N TYR A 131 10.01 4.00 5.31
CA TYR A 131 9.17 3.68 6.44
C TYR A 131 8.49 4.92 7.01
N ILE A 132 7.22 4.81 7.36
CA ILE A 132 6.43 5.84 8.01
C ILE A 132 5.91 5.28 9.31
N ASN A 133 6.06 6.05 10.41
CA ASN A 133 5.49 5.64 11.67
C ASN A 133 3.95 5.72 11.61
N PRO A 134 3.20 4.60 11.76
CA PRO A 134 1.74 4.63 11.71
C PRO A 134 1.08 5.51 12.78
N LYS A 135 1.82 5.85 13.85
CA LYS A 135 1.34 6.73 14.93
C LYS A 135 1.58 8.23 14.65
N ASP A 136 2.30 8.56 13.59
CA ASP A 136 2.49 9.93 13.15
C ASP A 136 1.47 10.27 12.06
N THR A 137 0.30 10.73 12.49
CA THR A 137 -0.82 11.08 11.60
C THR A 137 -0.42 12.13 10.56
N GLN A 138 0.47 13.08 10.91
CA GLN A 138 0.91 14.11 9.98
C GLN A 138 1.73 13.50 8.84
N SER A 139 2.67 12.60 9.16
CA SER A 139 3.45 11.89 8.14
C SER A 139 2.58 10.95 7.29
N VAL A 140 1.57 10.32 7.89
CA VAL A 140 0.58 9.49 7.16
C VAL A 140 -0.22 10.33 6.16
N HIS A 141 -0.78 11.47 6.60
CA HIS A 141 -1.52 12.39 5.73
C HIS A 141 -0.63 12.94 4.61
N ARG A 142 0.61 13.30 4.95
CA ARG A 142 1.59 13.79 3.96
C ARG A 142 1.88 12.72 2.92
N ALA A 143 2.16 11.49 3.32
CA ALA A 143 2.42 10.41 2.38
C ALA A 143 1.24 10.15 1.45
N ILE A 144 0.02 10.07 2.00
CA ILE A 144 -1.16 9.84 1.18
C ILE A 144 -1.41 10.99 0.20
N ALA A 145 -1.27 12.24 0.65
CA ALA A 145 -1.49 13.41 -0.21
C ALA A 145 -0.40 13.55 -1.28
N MET A 146 0.87 13.49 -0.88
CA MET A 146 2.00 13.85 -1.74
C MET A 146 2.53 12.68 -2.57
N LEU A 147 2.47 11.47 -2.03
CA LEU A 147 2.96 10.25 -2.68
C LEU A 147 1.83 9.44 -3.33
N GLY A 148 0.60 9.95 -3.32
CA GLY A 148 -0.58 9.30 -3.90
C GLY A 148 -1.14 8.13 -3.07
N GLY A 149 -0.53 7.82 -1.92
CA GLY A 149 -1.03 6.81 -0.99
C GLY A 149 0.03 6.28 -0.03
N LEU A 150 -0.34 5.22 0.70
CA LEU A 150 0.49 4.59 1.71
C LEU A 150 0.33 3.07 1.63
N TYR A 151 1.45 2.36 1.49
CA TYR A 151 1.48 0.89 1.51
C TYR A 151 1.62 0.42 2.95
N ILE A 152 0.64 -0.31 3.47
CA ILE A 152 0.61 -0.66 4.90
C ILE A 152 0.42 -2.16 5.12
N GLY A 153 0.97 -2.58 6.25
CA GLY A 153 0.82 -3.90 6.82
C GLY A 153 -0.03 -3.87 8.09
N LEU A 154 -0.97 -4.80 8.20
CA LEU A 154 -1.91 -4.93 9.31
C LEU A 154 -1.83 -6.33 9.93
N THR A 155 -1.97 -6.42 11.25
CA THR A 155 -2.31 -7.66 11.95
C THR A 155 -3.81 -7.72 12.21
N LEU A 156 -4.54 -8.52 11.44
CA LEU A 156 -6.00 -8.54 11.47
C LEU A 156 -6.57 -9.54 12.50
N PRO A 157 -7.57 -9.12 13.31
CA PRO A 157 -8.38 -10.05 14.08
C PRO A 157 -9.40 -10.78 13.19
N GLN A 158 -9.93 -11.91 13.66
CA GLN A 158 -10.92 -12.70 12.92
C GLN A 158 -12.14 -11.89 12.49
N TYR A 159 -12.66 -11.00 13.35
CA TYR A 159 -13.85 -10.20 13.00
C TYR A 159 -13.62 -9.28 11.79
N ALA A 160 -12.40 -8.78 11.60
CA ALA A 160 -12.06 -7.91 10.47
C ALA A 160 -12.08 -8.66 9.13
N CYS A 161 -11.97 -9.99 9.18
CA CYS A 161 -11.99 -10.91 8.05
C CYS A 161 -13.40 -11.42 7.69
N VAL A 162 -14.46 -10.86 8.30
CA VAL A 162 -15.85 -11.25 8.03
C VAL A 162 -16.68 -10.03 7.59
N GLY A 163 -17.46 -10.18 6.51
CA GLY A 163 -18.38 -9.13 6.04
C GLY A 163 -17.70 -7.84 5.56
N ASN A 164 -18.46 -6.92 4.95
CA ASN A 164 -17.90 -5.73 4.29
C ASN A 164 -17.97 -4.45 5.15
N ASN A 165 -18.03 -4.60 6.47
CA ASN A 165 -18.09 -3.45 7.38
C ASN A 165 -16.75 -2.70 7.42
N ASP A 166 -16.82 -1.44 7.81
CA ASP A 166 -15.64 -0.62 8.10
C ASP A 166 -14.80 -1.26 9.22
N TRP A 167 -13.50 -1.00 9.18
CA TRP A 167 -12.58 -1.45 10.22
C TRP A 167 -12.51 -0.45 11.37
N VAL A 168 -13.22 -0.81 12.43
CA VAL A 168 -13.25 -0.13 13.72
C VAL A 168 -12.91 -1.13 14.82
N ILE A 169 -12.38 -0.65 15.95
CA ILE A 169 -12.09 -1.52 17.09
C ILE A 169 -13.40 -2.04 17.68
N ASP A 170 -13.57 -3.36 17.68
CA ASP A 170 -14.67 -4.04 18.37
C ASP A 170 -14.10 -4.96 19.47
N PRO A 171 -14.16 -4.56 20.75
CA PRO A 171 -13.67 -5.39 21.85
C PRO A 171 -14.61 -6.56 22.19
N THR A 172 -15.83 -6.59 21.66
CA THR A 172 -16.84 -7.61 21.96
C THR A 172 -16.84 -8.77 20.95
N ALA A 173 -16.23 -8.57 19.78
CA ALA A 173 -16.08 -9.60 18.75
C ALA A 173 -14.87 -10.52 18.98
N ASP A 174 -14.70 -11.52 18.10
CA ASP A 174 -13.55 -12.42 18.11
C ASP A 174 -12.26 -11.69 17.73
N ASN A 175 -11.49 -11.32 18.77
CA ASN A 175 -10.23 -10.60 18.66
C ASN A 175 -9.01 -11.51 18.44
N SER A 176 -9.19 -12.83 18.30
CA SER A 176 -8.08 -13.72 17.96
C SER A 176 -7.46 -13.30 16.61
N ILE A 177 -6.13 -13.40 16.52
CA ILE A 177 -5.41 -12.96 15.32
C ILE A 177 -5.63 -13.96 14.19
N ALA A 178 -6.16 -13.47 13.07
CA ALA A 178 -6.36 -14.25 11.85
C ALA A 178 -5.07 -14.34 11.02
N GLY A 179 -4.27 -13.27 10.98
CA GLY A 179 -3.01 -13.21 10.23
C GLY A 179 -2.64 -11.80 9.80
N GLY A 180 -1.61 -11.69 8.97
CA GLY A 180 -1.16 -10.41 8.41
C GLY A 180 -1.81 -10.09 7.06
N HIS A 181 -2.14 -8.82 6.84
CA HIS A 181 -2.73 -8.33 5.60
C HIS A 181 -2.10 -7.03 5.11
N ALA A 182 -1.73 -6.98 3.83
CA ALA A 182 -1.21 -5.79 3.18
C ALA A 182 -2.33 -5.07 2.42
N VAL A 183 -2.41 -3.75 2.53
CA VAL A 183 -3.40 -2.92 1.82
C VAL A 183 -2.79 -1.58 1.41
N TRP A 184 -3.41 -0.94 0.42
CA TRP A 184 -3.06 0.39 -0.05
C TRP A 184 -4.07 1.42 0.46
N LEU A 185 -3.58 2.44 1.18
CA LEU A 185 -4.39 3.60 1.53
C LEU A 185 -4.32 4.61 0.39
N HIS A 186 -5.47 5.01 -0.14
CA HIS A 186 -5.58 5.97 -1.26
C HIS A 186 -6.28 7.28 -0.87
N GLY A 187 -6.59 7.45 0.42
CA GLY A 187 -7.23 8.67 0.89
C GLY A 187 -7.39 8.75 2.40
N TYR A 188 -7.78 9.93 2.88
CA TYR A 188 -8.20 10.19 4.25
C TYR A 188 -9.14 11.39 4.33
N ASP A 189 -9.82 11.51 5.47
CA ASP A 189 -10.42 12.74 5.98
C ASP A 189 -10.21 12.84 7.51
N SER A 190 -11.01 13.64 8.22
CA SER A 190 -10.90 13.77 9.67
C SER A 190 -11.24 12.50 10.45
N ASP A 191 -12.02 11.59 9.85
CA ASP A 191 -12.65 10.47 10.52
C ASP A 191 -12.12 9.11 10.02
N TRP A 192 -11.74 9.03 8.74
CA TRP A 192 -11.48 7.78 8.05
C TRP A 192 -10.20 7.79 7.22
N LEU A 193 -9.56 6.63 7.16
CA LEU A 193 -8.61 6.24 6.13
C LEU A 193 -9.35 5.39 5.07
N TYR A 194 -9.13 5.71 3.80
CA TYR A 194 -9.77 5.05 2.65
C TYR A 194 -8.82 4.05 2.00
N LEU A 195 -9.30 2.83 1.77
CA LEU A 195 -8.53 1.74 1.19
C LEU A 195 -9.41 0.86 0.30
N ASN A 196 -8.78 -0.08 -0.40
CA ASN A 196 -9.44 -1.18 -1.06
C ASN A 196 -8.92 -2.52 -0.52
N THR A 197 -9.80 -3.51 -0.45
CA THR A 197 -9.42 -4.88 -0.14
C THR A 197 -10.52 -5.86 -0.53
N TRP A 198 -10.12 -7.05 -0.98
CA TRP A 198 -11.03 -8.13 -1.40
C TRP A 198 -12.10 -7.66 -2.40
N GLY A 199 -11.66 -7.01 -3.48
CA GLY A 199 -12.53 -6.63 -4.60
C GLY A 199 -13.47 -5.45 -4.35
N GLY A 200 -13.22 -4.64 -3.32
CA GLY A 200 -14.04 -3.47 -3.05
C GLY A 200 -13.40 -2.42 -2.14
N PRO A 201 -13.99 -1.23 -2.07
CA PRO A 201 -13.56 -0.19 -1.15
C PRO A 201 -13.89 -0.55 0.30
N ARG A 202 -13.14 0.02 1.24
CA ARG A 202 -13.35 -0.08 2.68
C ARG A 202 -12.82 1.18 3.37
N ARG A 203 -13.34 1.48 4.55
CA ARG A 203 -12.79 2.51 5.43
C ARG A 203 -12.22 1.90 6.69
N MET A 204 -11.24 2.58 7.27
CA MET A 204 -10.58 2.20 8.50
C MET A 204 -10.47 3.42 9.40
N SER A 205 -10.88 3.27 10.66
CA SER A 205 -10.72 4.32 11.67
C SER A 205 -9.24 4.49 12.06
N TYR A 206 -8.87 5.68 12.53
CA TYR A 206 -7.53 5.95 13.05
C TYR A 206 -7.16 5.07 14.25
N ASP A 207 -8.11 4.76 15.13
CA ASP A 207 -7.87 3.85 16.26
C ASP A 207 -7.56 2.43 15.80
N PHE A 208 -8.28 1.92 14.80
CA PHE A 208 -7.98 0.62 14.22
C PHE A 208 -6.59 0.63 13.57
N PHE A 209 -6.29 1.65 12.77
CA PHE A 209 -5.01 1.79 12.10
C PHE A 209 -3.84 1.81 13.09
N THR A 210 -3.86 2.70 14.08
CA THR A 210 -2.78 2.84 15.07
C THR A 210 -2.63 1.62 15.99
N THR A 211 -3.69 0.82 16.14
CA THR A 211 -3.68 -0.42 16.94
C THR A 211 -3.19 -1.63 16.15
N ARG A 212 -3.54 -1.73 14.86
CA ARG A 212 -3.37 -2.95 14.06
C ARG A 212 -2.28 -2.85 13.00
N CYS A 213 -1.83 -1.64 12.64
CA CYS A 213 -0.75 -1.44 11.68
C CYS A 213 0.62 -1.66 12.32
N ASP A 214 1.37 -2.63 11.81
CA ASP A 214 2.70 -3.00 12.29
C ASP A 214 3.85 -2.49 11.38
N GLU A 215 3.54 -2.11 10.14
CA GLU A 215 4.47 -1.43 9.23
C GLU A 215 3.74 -0.56 8.20
N ALA A 216 4.35 0.55 7.78
CA ALA A 216 3.83 1.44 6.75
C ALA A 216 4.96 2.06 5.93
N TYR A 217 4.75 2.23 4.64
CA TYR A 217 5.76 2.69 3.68
C TYR A 217 5.18 3.70 2.70
N GLY A 218 5.80 4.88 2.67
CA GLY A 218 5.62 5.85 1.60
C GLY A 218 6.40 5.40 0.36
N LEU A 219 5.77 5.47 -0.81
CA LEU A 219 6.30 4.93 -2.05
C LEU A 219 6.46 6.05 -3.09
N ILE A 220 7.59 6.08 -3.81
CA ILE A 220 7.81 7.02 -4.92
C ILE A 220 7.90 6.23 -6.22
N SER A 221 7.05 6.56 -7.19
CA SER A 221 7.08 5.96 -8.53
C SER A 221 7.08 7.03 -9.61
N ARG A 222 8.25 7.27 -10.23
CA ARG A 222 8.35 8.14 -11.41
C ARG A 222 7.54 7.63 -12.61
N GLN A 223 7.32 6.32 -12.69
CA GLN A 223 6.61 5.69 -13.81
C GLN A 223 5.09 5.78 -13.70
N ASN A 224 4.55 5.96 -12.48
CA ASN A 224 3.11 5.91 -12.24
C ASN A 224 2.55 7.18 -11.60
N TRP A 225 3.32 7.90 -10.78
CA TRP A 225 2.90 9.09 -10.03
C TRP A 225 3.54 10.37 -10.55
N THR A 226 3.47 10.57 -11.87
CA THR A 226 3.98 11.78 -12.53
C THR A 226 2.99 12.24 -13.59
N ASN A 227 2.70 13.53 -13.62
CA ASN A 227 2.00 14.17 -14.73
C ASN A 227 2.96 14.35 -15.92
N LEU A 228 2.47 14.89 -17.04
CA LEU A 228 3.27 15.11 -18.25
C LEU A 228 4.49 16.02 -18.06
N ASN A 229 4.54 16.80 -16.98
CA ASN A 229 5.67 17.68 -16.63
C ASN A 229 6.66 17.00 -15.67
N GLY A 230 6.45 15.74 -15.29
CA GLY A 230 7.30 15.02 -14.34
C GLY A 230 7.09 15.42 -12.87
N MET A 231 5.96 16.05 -12.55
CA MET A 231 5.57 16.44 -11.19
C MET A 231 4.43 15.56 -10.66
N SER A 232 4.22 15.52 -9.35
CA SER A 232 3.01 14.91 -8.77
C SER A 232 1.75 15.69 -9.21
N PRO A 233 0.53 15.13 -9.03
CA PRO A 233 -0.71 15.87 -9.25
C PRO A 233 -0.89 17.13 -8.39
N GLU A 234 -0.13 17.26 -7.30
CA GLU A 234 -0.08 18.45 -6.43
C GLU A 234 1.11 19.38 -6.81
N ASP A 235 1.67 19.23 -8.02
CA ASP A 235 2.78 20.02 -8.57
C ASP A 235 4.11 19.94 -7.77
N GLU A 236 4.35 18.83 -7.07
CA GLU A 236 5.64 18.59 -6.40
C GLU A 236 6.64 17.86 -7.32
N ALA A 237 7.91 18.27 -7.30
CA ALA A 237 8.97 17.56 -8.01
C ALA A 237 9.32 16.26 -7.28
N LEU A 238 9.34 15.13 -7.99
CA LEU A 238 9.62 13.83 -7.36
C LEU A 238 11.07 13.70 -6.87
N ASP A 239 12.01 14.49 -7.40
CA ASP A 239 13.38 14.56 -6.85
C ASP A 239 13.38 15.13 -5.43
N ASP A 240 12.59 16.18 -5.16
CA ASP A 240 12.46 16.76 -3.82
C ASP A 240 11.86 15.74 -2.83
N LEU A 241 10.88 14.94 -3.27
CA LEU A 241 10.29 13.87 -2.47
C LEU A 241 11.29 12.73 -2.17
N VAL A 242 12.17 12.42 -3.12
CA VAL A 242 13.25 11.43 -2.91
C VAL A 242 14.26 11.98 -1.89
N GLU A 243 14.67 13.24 -2.01
CA GLU A 243 15.56 13.89 -1.05
C GLU A 243 14.94 13.94 0.37
N GLU A 244 13.64 14.23 0.46
CA GLU A 244 12.89 14.21 1.71
C GLU A 244 12.97 12.83 2.37
N LEU A 245 12.67 11.74 1.63
CA LEU A 245 12.78 10.38 2.15
C LEU A 245 14.23 10.00 2.55
N GLN A 246 15.23 10.51 1.86
CA GLN A 246 16.64 10.18 2.10
C GLN A 246 17.23 10.93 3.31
N SER A 247 16.84 12.19 3.53
CA SER A 247 17.42 13.07 4.56
C SER A 247 17.09 12.70 6.01
N THR A 248 16.31 11.63 6.17
CA THR A 248 15.57 11.25 7.38
C THR A 248 15.89 9.83 7.83
N ALA A 249 16.78 9.16 7.08
CA ALA A 249 17.34 7.84 7.39
C ALA A 249 18.52 7.88 8.39
N GLY A 250 18.68 8.98 9.12
CA GLY A 250 19.73 9.19 10.15
C GLY A 250 19.40 8.59 11.50
#